data_AF-A0A842J3A6-F1
#
_entry.id   AF-A0A842J3A6-F1
#
_cell.length_a   1.000
_cell.length_b   1.000
_cell.length_c   1.000
_cell.angle_alpha   90.00
_cell.angle_beta   90.00
_cell.angle_gamma   90.00
#
_symmetry.space_group_name_H-M   'P 1'
#
loop_
_entity.id
_entity.type
_entity.pdbx_description
1 polymer ?
#
loop_
_entity_poly.entity_id
_entity_poly.type
_entity_poly.pdbx_seq_one_letter_code
_entity_poly.pdbx_strand_id
1 'polypeptide(L)'
;MKKLLIILGLIFVFTGCFNTDEKYISTVKGIVLSEQIIGANNVEELVVNLLKIESKQNVVAKDVVWKIDGDTNDGKIVLAEYSGYKVYIPTFKNGDYIETIPNNIYMITKTGERKNLPSIIMSGFFEEIGNIFK
;
A
#
# COMPACT_ATOMS: atom_id res chain seq x y z
N MET A 1 -48.47 -28.45 25.20
CA MET A 1 -48.61 -27.21 24.43
C MET A 1 -47.58 -26.20 24.92
N LYS A 2 -46.72 -25.74 23.99
CA LYS A 2 -46.12 -24.40 23.89
C LYS A 2 -45.56 -23.75 25.17
N LYS A 3 -44.26 -23.91 25.39
CA LYS A 3 -43.33 -22.84 25.83
C LYS A 3 -41.94 -23.13 25.24
N LEU A 4 -41.86 -23.29 23.92
CA LEU A 4 -41.20 -22.33 23.02
C LEU A 4 -39.89 -21.75 23.59
N LEU A 5 -38.80 -22.42 23.24
CA LEU A 5 -37.49 -21.88 22.84
C LEU A 5 -37.40 -20.34 22.78
N ILE A 6 -36.96 -19.68 23.87
CA ILE A 6 -36.46 -18.31 23.81
C ILE A 6 -35.30 -18.14 24.81
N ILE A 7 -34.17 -18.81 24.57
CA ILE A 7 -32.83 -18.34 24.99
C ILE A 7 -31.85 -18.64 23.85
N LEU A 8 -32.26 -18.30 22.63
CA LEU A 8 -31.41 -18.13 21.46
C LEU A 8 -31.50 -16.66 21.04
N GLY A 9 -31.23 -15.77 21.99
CA GLY A 9 -31.46 -14.32 21.89
C GLY A 9 -30.29 -13.51 22.44
N LEU A 10 -29.09 -14.08 22.47
CA LEU A 10 -27.84 -13.34 22.72
C LEU A 10 -26.84 -13.58 21.59
N ILE A 11 -27.34 -13.80 20.38
CA ILE A 11 -26.60 -13.60 19.13
C ILE A 11 -27.16 -12.30 18.55
N PHE A 12 -26.97 -11.19 19.26
CA PHE A 12 -27.17 -9.87 18.70
C PHE A 12 -25.81 -9.20 18.51
N VAL A 13 -25.32 -9.37 17.28
CA VAL A 13 -24.85 -8.26 16.44
C VAL A 13 -23.77 -7.37 17.08
N PHE A 14 -22.54 -7.88 17.08
CA PHE A 14 -21.34 -7.03 16.95
C PHE A 14 -20.34 -7.60 15.92
N THR A 15 -20.80 -8.34 14.91
CA THR A 15 -19.99 -8.59 13.70
C THR A 15 -20.07 -7.40 12.73
N GLY A 16 -20.01 -6.20 13.29
CA GLY A 16 -19.91 -4.93 12.57
C GLY A 16 -18.46 -4.55 12.24
N CYS A 17 -17.53 -5.51 12.22
CA CYS A 17 -16.27 -5.35 11.52
C CYS A 17 -16.55 -5.34 10.01
N PHE A 18 -17.26 -4.32 9.54
CA PHE A 18 -17.19 -3.94 8.14
C PHE A 18 -15.70 -3.77 7.83
N ASN A 19 -15.25 -4.34 6.74
CA ASN A 19 -13.84 -4.43 6.34
C ASN A 19 -13.27 -3.03 6.01
N THR A 20 -13.19 -2.16 7.01
CA THR A 20 -12.83 -0.74 6.90
C THR A 20 -11.42 -0.61 6.38
N ASP A 21 -10.54 -1.51 6.79
CA ASP A 21 -9.15 -1.52 6.37
C ASP A 21 -9.00 -1.97 4.92
N GLU A 22 -9.74 -3.00 4.47
CA GLU A 22 -9.74 -3.37 3.04
C GLU A 22 -10.28 -2.24 2.16
N LYS A 23 -11.38 -1.57 2.56
CA LYS A 23 -11.90 -0.41 1.84
C LYS A 23 -10.89 0.73 1.82
N TYR A 24 -10.26 1.02 2.96
CA TYR A 24 -9.23 2.06 3.07
C TYR A 24 -8.04 1.76 2.14
N ILE A 25 -7.52 0.53 2.18
CA ILE A 25 -6.43 0.06 1.32
C ILE A 25 -6.83 0.17 -0.15
N SER A 26 -8.05 -0.25 -0.51
CA SER A 26 -8.57 -0.11 -1.87
C SER A 26 -8.63 1.35 -2.32
N THR A 27 -9.03 2.26 -1.44
CA THR A 27 -9.00 3.70 -1.74
C THR A 27 -7.56 4.18 -1.95
N VAL A 28 -6.63 3.81 -1.06
CA VAL A 28 -5.23 4.22 -1.16
C VAL A 28 -4.58 3.73 -2.46
N LYS A 29 -4.81 2.47 -2.84
CA LYS A 29 -4.36 1.90 -4.12
C LYS A 29 -4.80 2.75 -5.32
N GLY A 30 -6.04 3.24 -5.28
CA GLY A 30 -6.67 4.02 -6.35
C GLY A 30 -6.35 5.51 -6.35
N ILE A 31 -5.57 6.04 -5.40
CA ILE A 31 -5.19 7.45 -5.40
C ILE A 31 -4.40 7.75 -6.67
N VAL A 32 -4.92 8.68 -7.49
CA VAL A 32 -4.30 9.13 -8.73
C VAL A 32 -3.12 10.04 -8.40
N LEU A 33 -2.00 9.83 -9.10
CA LEU A 33 -0.81 10.66 -8.97
C LEU A 33 -0.92 11.86 -9.93
N SER A 34 -0.69 13.07 -9.42
CA SER A 34 -0.79 14.31 -10.21
C SER A 34 0.24 14.39 -11.33
N GLU A 35 1.33 13.63 -11.22
CA GLU A 35 2.39 13.49 -12.22
C GLU A 35 2.69 12.00 -12.41
N GLN A 36 3.04 11.59 -13.63
CA GLN A 36 3.49 10.22 -13.88
C GLN A 36 4.88 10.02 -13.25
N ILE A 37 4.89 9.43 -12.06
CA ILE A 37 6.12 9.03 -11.38
C ILE A 37 6.44 7.62 -11.85
N ILE A 38 7.57 7.43 -12.53
CA ILE A 38 8.01 6.13 -13.09
C ILE A 38 6.92 5.40 -13.89
N GLY A 39 6.15 6.15 -14.69
CA GLY A 39 5.08 5.61 -15.54
C GLY A 39 3.86 5.09 -14.78
N ALA A 40 3.72 5.40 -13.48
CA ALA A 40 2.57 5.02 -12.68
C ALA A 40 1.48 6.11 -12.69
N ASN A 41 0.22 5.68 -12.80
CA ASN A 41 -0.95 6.56 -12.75
C ASN A 41 -1.58 6.63 -11.36
N ASN A 42 -1.39 5.59 -10.55
CA ASN A 42 -1.93 5.49 -9.19
C ASN A 42 -0.91 4.86 -8.24
N VAL A 43 -1.25 4.85 -6.94
CA VAL A 43 -0.37 4.33 -5.89
C VAL A 43 -0.07 2.84 -6.06
N GLU A 44 -1.01 2.01 -6.51
CA GLU A 44 -0.76 0.57 -6.71
C GLU A 44 0.30 0.35 -7.81
N GLU A 45 0.17 1.03 -8.94
CA GLU A 45 1.15 1.00 -10.03
C GLU A 45 2.52 1.51 -9.57
N LEU A 46 2.55 2.60 -8.81
CA LEU A 46 3.78 3.16 -8.27
C LEU A 46 4.49 2.14 -7.37
N VAL A 47 3.76 1.55 -6.42
CA VAL A 47 4.31 0.53 -5.52
C VAL A 47 4.85 -0.68 -6.28
N VAL A 48 4.11 -1.17 -7.27
CA VAL A 48 4.55 -2.28 -8.12
C VAL A 48 5.83 -1.91 -8.87
N ASN A 49 5.92 -0.70 -9.44
CA ASN A 49 7.10 -0.26 -10.17
C ASN A 49 8.32 -0.09 -9.26
N LEU A 50 8.16 0.46 -8.05
CA LEU A 50 9.24 0.54 -7.05
C LEU A 50 9.75 -0.86 -6.66
N LEU A 51 8.82 -1.78 -6.40
CA LEU A 51 9.17 -3.15 -6.04
C LEU A 51 9.91 -3.86 -7.18
N LYS A 52 9.50 -3.66 -8.44
CA LYS A 52 10.23 -4.21 -9.61
C LYS A 52 11.66 -3.72 -9.67
N ILE A 53 11.87 -2.41 -9.53
CA ILE A 53 13.20 -1.79 -9.58
C ILE A 53 14.11 -2.39 -8.50
N GLU A 54 13.65 -2.40 -7.25
CA GLU A 54 14.51 -2.79 -6.12
C GLU A 54 14.66 -4.31 -5.94
N SER A 55 13.63 -5.09 -6.29
CA SER A 55 13.69 -6.55 -6.21
C SER A 55 14.33 -7.21 -7.43
N LYS A 56 14.42 -6.48 -8.56
CA LYS A 56 14.83 -6.99 -9.88
C LYS A 56 14.01 -8.20 -10.34
N GLN A 57 12.76 -8.27 -9.89
CA GLN A 57 11.81 -9.33 -10.21
C GLN A 57 10.63 -8.77 -10.97
N ASN A 58 9.95 -9.64 -11.73
CA ASN A 58 8.70 -9.27 -12.37
C ASN A 58 7.56 -9.30 -11.33
N VAL A 59 7.33 -8.17 -10.67
CA VAL A 59 6.26 -8.01 -9.68
C VAL A 59 4.92 -7.74 -10.38
N VAL A 60 3.88 -8.44 -10.00
CA VAL A 60 2.50 -8.15 -10.42
C VAL A 60 1.65 -7.79 -9.19
N ALA A 61 0.68 -6.89 -9.36
CA ALA A 61 -0.09 -6.31 -8.25
C ALA A 61 -0.74 -7.36 -7.33
N LYS A 62 -1.20 -8.48 -7.90
CA LYS A 62 -1.81 -9.59 -7.17
C LYS A 62 -0.88 -10.31 -6.19
N ASP A 63 0.44 -10.20 -6.38
CA ASP A 63 1.43 -10.87 -5.53
C ASP A 63 1.87 -9.96 -4.37
N VAL A 64 1.45 -8.68 -4.38
CA VAL A 64 1.75 -7.72 -3.34
C VAL A 64 0.73 -7.86 -2.23
N VAL A 65 1.20 -8.08 -1.00
CA VAL A 65 0.35 -8.18 0.19
C VAL A 65 0.18 -6.79 0.79
N TRP A 66 -1.06 -6.37 1.04
CA TRP A 66 -1.38 -5.05 1.57
C TRP A 66 -2.01 -5.15 2.95
N LYS A 67 -1.61 -4.28 3.88
CA LYS A 67 -2.17 -4.20 5.24
C LYS A 67 -2.05 -2.79 5.82
N ILE A 68 -2.80 -2.50 6.87
CA ILE A 68 -2.55 -1.33 7.72
C ILE A 68 -1.44 -1.68 8.70
N ASP A 69 -0.40 -0.86 8.78
CA ASP A 69 0.76 -1.07 9.65
C ASP A 69 0.87 -0.04 10.78
N GLY A 70 -0.04 0.93 10.81
CA GLY A 70 -0.12 1.92 11.87
C GLY A 70 -1.00 3.12 11.49
N ASP A 71 -0.95 4.14 12.33
CA ASP A 71 -1.68 5.38 12.16
C ASP A 71 -0.69 6.54 11.92
N THR A 72 -1.12 7.55 11.17
CA THR A 72 -0.48 8.88 11.19
C THR A 72 -1.24 9.78 12.16
N ASN A 73 -0.99 11.10 12.16
CA ASN A 73 -1.74 12.00 13.05
C ASN A 73 -3.24 12.00 12.75
N ASP A 74 -3.62 11.88 11.48
CA ASP A 74 -5.00 12.00 11.00
C ASP A 74 -5.40 10.92 9.97
N GLY A 75 -4.45 10.13 9.48
CA GLY A 75 -4.65 9.03 8.53
C GLY A 75 -4.02 7.71 9.00
N LYS A 76 -3.61 6.88 8.06
CA LYS A 76 -3.04 5.55 8.31
C LYS A 76 -1.70 5.38 7.61
N ILE A 77 -0.95 4.35 8.01
CA ILE A 77 0.19 3.86 7.24
C ILE A 77 -0.24 2.58 6.55
N VAL A 78 -0.37 2.63 5.22
CA VAL A 78 -0.59 1.43 4.42
C VAL A 78 0.77 0.82 4.10
N LEU A 79 0.91 -0.48 4.32
CA LEU A 79 2.10 -1.26 3.99
C LEU A 79 1.79 -2.21 2.85
N ALA A 80 2.63 -2.16 1.82
CA ALA A 80 2.70 -3.13 0.74
C ALA A 80 3.98 -3.98 0.85
N GLU A 81 3.84 -5.29 0.87
CA GLU A 81 4.94 -6.23 1.11
C GLU A 81 5.07 -7.25 -0.04
N TYR A 82 6.30 -7.44 -0.51
CA TYR A 82 6.64 -8.42 -1.54
C TYR A 82 8.05 -8.96 -1.33
N SER A 83 8.21 -10.29 -1.20
CA SER A 83 9.51 -10.96 -1.10
C SER A 83 10.49 -10.34 -0.08
N GLY A 84 9.97 -9.88 1.06
CA GLY A 84 10.74 -9.23 2.13
C GLY A 84 11.02 -7.74 1.95
N TYR A 85 10.62 -7.15 0.82
CA TYR A 85 10.60 -5.70 0.60
C TYR A 85 9.28 -5.13 1.13
N LYS A 86 9.37 -3.96 1.77
CA LYS A 86 8.23 -3.30 2.43
C LYS A 86 8.13 -1.85 1.97
N VAL A 87 7.04 -1.50 1.30
CA VAL A 87 6.75 -0.11 0.91
C VAL A 87 5.71 0.46 1.85
N TYR A 88 6.06 1.58 2.47
CA TYR A 88 5.24 2.29 3.42
C TYR A 88 4.63 3.51 2.73
N ILE A 89 3.31 3.61 2.79
CA ILE A 89 2.50 4.68 2.22
C ILE A 89 1.78 5.40 3.38
N PRO A 90 2.40 6.45 3.95
CA PRO A 90 1.71 7.31 4.90
C PRO A 90 0.61 8.09 4.20
N THR A 91 -0.57 8.14 4.82
CA THR A 91 -1.71 8.90 4.34
C THR A 91 -2.18 9.89 5.39
N PHE A 92 -2.99 10.85 4.96
CA PHE A 92 -3.63 11.85 5.81
C PHE A 92 -5.05 12.08 5.30
N LYS A 93 -5.88 12.74 6.12
CA LYS A 93 -7.25 13.09 5.75
C LYS A 93 -7.27 14.51 5.23
N ASN A 94 -8.00 14.71 4.13
CA ASN A 94 -8.31 16.04 3.61
C ASN A 94 -9.82 16.16 3.41
N GLY A 95 -10.52 16.61 4.47
CA GLY A 95 -11.98 16.54 4.53
C GLY A 95 -12.46 15.08 4.44
N ASP A 96 -13.28 14.79 3.42
CA ASP A 96 -13.79 13.44 3.15
C ASP A 96 -12.81 12.57 2.33
N TYR A 97 -11.68 13.13 1.90
CA TYR A 97 -10.70 12.44 1.07
C TYR A 97 -9.57 11.83 1.89
N ILE A 98 -8.98 10.75 1.36
CA ILE A 98 -7.71 10.18 1.80
C ILE A 98 -6.66 10.56 0.77
N GLU A 99 -5.56 11.14 1.24
CA GLU A 99 -4.47 11.59 0.39
C GLU A 99 -3.13 11.00 0.87
N THR A 100 -2.16 11.00 -0.04
CA THR A 100 -0.77 10.70 0.27
C THR A 100 0.14 11.66 -0.51
N ILE A 101 1.27 12.01 0.08
CA ILE A 101 2.32 12.78 -0.60
C ILE A 101 3.34 11.76 -1.11
N PRO A 102 3.58 11.63 -2.42
CA PRO A 102 4.48 10.63 -2.97
C PRO A 102 5.89 10.66 -2.35
N ASN A 103 6.41 11.84 -2.04
CA ASN A 103 7.72 12.00 -1.40
C ASN A 103 7.81 11.44 0.02
N ASN A 104 6.67 11.20 0.68
CA ASN A 104 6.62 10.56 2.00
C ASN A 104 6.60 9.02 1.89
N ILE A 105 6.42 8.46 0.68
CA ILE A 105 6.50 7.03 0.44
C ILE A 105 7.96 6.59 0.51
N TYR A 106 8.20 5.51 1.25
CA TYR A 106 9.54 4.94 1.42
C TYR A 106 9.49 3.42 1.42
N MET A 107 10.63 2.81 1.11
CA MET A 107 10.83 1.37 1.13
C MET A 107 11.82 0.98 2.23
N ILE A 108 11.56 -0.14 2.88
CA ILE A 108 12.57 -0.92 3.60
C ILE A 108 12.90 -2.13 2.74
N THR A 109 14.17 -2.28 2.36
CA THR A 109 14.64 -3.41 1.56
C THR A 109 14.69 -4.69 2.40
N LYS A 110 14.88 -5.84 1.75
CA LYS A 110 15.07 -7.13 2.44
C LYS A 110 16.24 -7.15 3.44
N THR A 111 17.21 -6.24 3.29
CA THR A 111 18.37 -6.12 4.19
C THR A 111 18.14 -5.12 5.33
N GLY A 112 16.96 -4.50 5.39
CA GLY A 112 16.61 -3.49 6.39
C GLY A 112 17.03 -2.07 6.02
N GLU A 113 17.58 -1.84 4.82
CA GLU A 113 17.94 -0.51 4.35
C GLU A 113 16.69 0.32 4.04
N ARG A 114 16.63 1.55 4.53
CA ARG A 114 15.56 2.49 4.18
C ARG A 114 15.92 3.30 2.94
N LYS A 115 15.06 3.26 1.93
CA LYS A 115 15.17 4.03 0.69
C LYS A 115 13.96 4.93 0.49
N ASN A 116 14.18 6.17 0.09
CA ASN A 116 13.10 7.09 -0.29
C ASN A 116 12.82 7.00 -1.79
N LEU A 117 11.69 7.56 -2.24
CA LEU A 117 11.29 7.53 -3.64
C LEU A 117 12.40 8.01 -4.60
N PRO A 118 13.02 9.20 -4.41
CA PRO A 118 14.07 9.68 -5.32
C PRO A 118 15.26 8.72 -5.44
N SER A 119 15.68 8.09 -4.34
CA SER A 119 16.80 7.15 -4.36
C SER A 119 16.53 5.89 -5.18
N ILE A 120 15.29 5.38 -5.12
CA ILE A 120 14.86 4.19 -5.87
C ILE A 120 14.70 4.54 -7.36
N ILE A 121 14.15 5.71 -7.66
CA ILE A 121 13.98 6.15 -9.05
C ILE A 121 15.34 6.34 -9.73
N MET A 122 16.29 6.97 -9.04
CA MET A 122 17.64 7.14 -9.58
C MET A 122 18.38 5.81 -9.77
N SER A 123 18.21 4.84 -8.87
CA SER A 123 18.83 3.51 -9.04
C SER A 123 18.30 2.81 -10.29
N GLY A 124 16.98 2.83 -10.51
CA GLY A 124 16.34 2.26 -11.70
C GLY A 124 16.81 2.93 -12.99
N PHE A 125 16.91 4.26 -13.01
CA PHE A 125 17.36 5.02 -14.17
C PHE A 125 18.81 4.67 -14.58
N PHE A 126 19.74 4.60 -13.62
CA PHE A 126 21.12 4.24 -13.92
C PHE A 126 21.26 2.81 -14.43
N GLU A 127 20.44 1.87 -13.94
CA GLU A 127 20.44 0.49 -14.44
C GLU A 127 19.95 0.42 -15.90
N GLU A 128 18.90 1.16 -16.24
CA GLU A 128 18.38 1.22 -17.61
C GLU A 128 19.43 1.77 -18.58
N ILE A 129 20.05 2.90 -18.24
CA ILE A 129 21.15 3.47 -19.04
C ILE A 129 22.32 2.50 -19.16
N GLY A 130 22.73 1.87 -18.06
CA GLY A 130 23.83 0.92 -18.05
C GLY A 130 23.59 -0.30 -18.94
N ASN A 131 22.34 -0.70 -19.15
CA ASN A 131 21.98 -1.80 -20.05
C ASN A 131 21.95 -1.39 -21.52
N ILE A 132 21.75 -0.11 -21.84
CA ILE A 132 21.80 0.40 -23.23
C ILE A 132 23.23 0.37 -23.78
N PHE A 133 24.23 0.57 -22.92
CA PHE A 133 25.65 0.66 -23.30
C PHE A 133 26.43 -0.66 -23.13
N LYS A 134 25.76 -1.79 -22.90
CA LYS A 134 26.35 -3.14 -22.86
C LYS A 134 26.01 -3.90 -24.13
#